data_AF-A0AAF1AF37-F1
#
_entry.id   AF-A0AAF1AF37-F1
#
_cell.length_a   1.000
_cell.length_b   1.000
_cell.length_c   1.000
_cell.angle_alpha   90.00
_cell.angle_beta   90.00
_cell.angle_gamma   90.00
#
_symmetry.space_group_name_H-M   'P 1'
#
loop_
_entity.id
_entity.type
_entity.pdbx_description
1 polymer ?
#
loop_
_entity_poly.entity_id
_entity_poly.type
_entity_poly.pdbx_seq_one_letter_code
_entity_poly.pdbx_strand_id
1 'polypeptide(L)' 'MTKGSQRFEEVERAIRRRTFATLSTLDRRGAPHATGVVYAVSPPDQPLTLYVTTRTTTVKVANIRTMHR' A
#
# COMPACT_ATOMS: atom_id res chain seq x y z
N MET A 1 -6.17 12.97 -24.17
CA MET A 1 -5.45 12.44 -22.99
C MET A 1 -5.51 13.50 -21.90
N THR A 2 -6.18 13.21 -20.78
CA THR A 2 -6.35 14.14 -19.66
C THR A 2 -5.10 14.14 -18.76
N LYS A 3 -4.64 15.32 -18.33
CA LYS A 3 -3.47 15.55 -17.45
C LYS A 3 -3.41 14.65 -16.19
N GLY A 4 -4.53 14.09 -15.76
CA GLY A 4 -4.62 13.13 -14.66
C GLY A 4 -4.03 11.74 -14.97
N SER A 5 -4.09 11.25 -16.21
CA SER A 5 -3.55 9.93 -16.57
C SER A 5 -2.02 9.95 -16.57
N GLN A 6 -1.41 11.02 -17.10
CA GLN A 6 0.05 11.16 -17.16
C GLN A 6 0.71 11.15 -15.77
N ARG A 7 0.14 11.86 -14.79
CA ARG A 7 0.66 11.83 -13.41
C ARG A 7 0.51 10.48 -12.75
N PHE A 8 -0.58 9.78 -13.02
CA PHE A 8 -0.78 8.43 -12.50
C PHE A 8 0.28 7.48 -13.06
N GLU A 9 0.51 7.49 -14.37
CA GLU A 9 1.54 6.67 -15.03
C GLU A 9 2.95 6.93 -14.47
N GLU A 10 3.28 8.18 -14.16
CA GLU A 10 4.56 8.54 -13.52
C GLU A 10 4.70 7.93 -12.12
N VAL A 11 3.66 8.06 -11.28
CA VAL A 11 3.62 7.50 -9.92
C VAL A 11 3.65 5.96 -9.97
N GLU A 12 2.86 5.36 -10.84
CA GLU A 12 2.82 3.92 -11.05
C GLU A 12 4.20 3.39 -11.44
N ARG A 13 4.87 4.04 -12.42
CA ARG A 13 6.22 3.68 -12.84
C ARG A 13 7.22 3.78 -11.67
N ALA A 14 7.09 4.79 -10.82
CA ALA A 14 7.93 4.93 -9.63
C ALA A 14 7.71 3.80 -8.61
N ILE A 15 6.44 3.44 -8.34
CA ILE A 15 6.06 2.35 -7.44
C ILE A 15 6.56 1.01 -7.97
N ARG A 16 6.42 0.73 -9.27
CA ARG A 16 6.86 -0.52 -9.91
C ARG A 16 8.38 -0.75 -9.84
N ARG A 17 9.19 0.30 -9.67
CA ARG A 17 10.67 0.23 -9.59
C ARG A 17 11.19 -0.02 -8.17
N ARG A 18 10.31 -0.19 -7.18
CA ARG A 18 10.65 -0.35 -5.78
C ARG A 18 9.97 -1.60 -5.23
N THR A 19 10.55 -2.19 -4.18
CA THR A 19 10.05 -3.39 -3.51
C THR A 19 9.88 -3.20 -2.02
N PHE A 20 10.21 -2.02 -1.49
CA PHE A 20 10.14 -1.69 -0.07
C PHE A 20 9.40 -0.36 0.11
N ALA A 21 8.52 -0.29 1.11
CA ALA A 21 7.78 0.91 1.47
C ALA A 21 7.51 0.97 2.97
N THR A 22 7.06 2.14 3.44
CA THR A 22 6.47 2.28 4.78
C THR A 22 4.96 2.16 4.65
N LEU A 23 4.36 1.18 5.30
CA LEU A 23 2.90 1.08 5.43
C LEU A 23 2.48 1.73 6.75
N SER A 24 1.62 2.75 6.68
CA SER A 24 1.04 3.40 7.86
C SER A 24 -0.42 2.98 8.03
N THR A 25 -0.81 2.64 9.25
CA THR A 25 -2.20 2.32 9.63
C THR A 25 -2.61 3.17 10.82
N LEU A 26 -3.89 3.48 10.95
CA LEU A 26 -4.42 4.15 12.13
C LEU A 26 -5.07 3.13 13.06
N ASP A 27 -4.90 3.30 14.37
CA ASP A 27 -5.71 2.57 15.34
C ASP A 27 -7.13 3.18 15.45
N ARG A 28 -7.96 2.63 16.34
CA ARG A 28 -9.34 3.13 16.56
C ARG A 28 -9.42 4.54 17.16
N ARG A 29 -8.32 5.05 17.71
CA ARG A 29 -8.21 6.40 18.27
C ARG A 29 -7.59 7.38 17.26
N GLY A 30 -7.30 6.92 16.04
CA GLY A 30 -6.63 7.71 15.02
C GLY A 30 -5.12 7.84 15.21
N ALA A 31 -4.50 7.08 16.11
CA ALA A 31 -3.07 7.11 16.32
C ALA A 31 -2.33 6.36 15.19
N PRO A 32 -1.28 6.94 14.59
CA PRO A 32 -0.56 6.33 13.49
C PRO A 32 0.44 5.25 13.96
N HIS A 33 0.46 4.14 13.23
CA HIS A 33 1.44 3.07 13.36
C HIS A 33 2.10 2.79 12.01
N ALA A 34 3.44 2.88 11.95
CA ALA A 34 4.22 2.69 10.73
C ALA A 34 5.22 1.53 10.87
N THR A 35 5.47 0.81 9.78
CA THR A 35 6.58 -0.15 9.69
C THR A 35 7.00 -0.34 8.24
N GLY A 36 8.26 -0.72 8.03
CA GLY A 36 8.77 -1.12 6.73
C GLY A 36 8.10 -2.41 6.25
N VAL A 37 7.76 -2.48 4.97
CA VAL A 37 7.18 -3.66 4.34
C VAL A 37 7.85 -3.91 3.00
N VAL A 38 8.00 -5.19 2.65
CA VAL A 38 8.26 -5.61 1.28
C VAL A 38 6.92 -5.75 0.56
N TYR A 39 6.87 -5.30 -0.69
CA TYR A 39 5.68 -5.45 -1.53
C TYR A 39 6.04 -5.94 -2.93
N ALA A 40 5.08 -6.61 -3.54
CA ALA A 40 5.04 -6.90 -4.96
C ALA A 40 3.90 -6.09 -5.62
N VAL A 41 3.95 -5.95 -6.94
CA VAL A 41 2.95 -5.22 -7.73
C VAL A 41 2.31 -6.14 -8.76
N SER A 42 1.04 -5.88 -9.10
CA SER A 42 0.37 -6.56 -10.22
C SER A 42 1.12 -6.36 -11.54
N PRO A 43 0.92 -7.25 -12.54
CA PRO A 43 1.42 -7.05 -13.90
C PRO A 43 0.99 -5.71 -14.54
N PRO A 44 1.70 -5.18 -15.55
CA PRO A 44 1.39 -3.89 -16.20
C PRO A 44 0.06 -3.85 -16.95
N ASP A 45 -0.44 -5.00 -17.38
CA ASP A 45 -1.73 -5.19 -18.06
C ASP A 45 -2.92 -5.25 -17.10
N GLN A 46 -2.68 -5.15 -15.78
CA GLN A 46 -3.69 -5.17 -14.73
C GLN A 46 -3.70 -3.85 -13.94
N PRO A 47 -4.83 -3.48 -13.30
CA PRO A 47 -4.86 -2.35 -12.38
C PRO A 47 -3.78 -2.44 -11.31
N LEU A 48 -3.13 -1.31 -11.00
CA LEU A 48 -2.07 -1.26 -10.00
C LEU A 48 -2.59 -1.77 -8.64
N THR A 49 -2.03 -2.89 -8.19
CA THR A 49 -2.33 -3.53 -6.91
C THR A 49 -1.03 -3.80 -6.18
N LEU A 50 -0.96 -3.45 -4.90
CA LEU A 50 0.19 -3.73 -4.04
C LEU A 50 -0.09 -4.96 -3.18
N TYR A 51 0.72 -5.99 -3.32
CA TYR A 51 0.68 -7.20 -2.51
C TYR A 51 1.71 -7.09 -1.39
N VAL A 52 1.26 -7.05 -0.14
CA VAL A 52 2.12 -6.87 1.03
C VAL A 52 2.11 -8.14 1.87
N THR A 53 3.29 -8.74 2.05
CA THR A 53 3.44 -9.89 2.96
C THR A 53 3.68 -9.39 4.38
N THR A 54 2.84 -9.80 5.34
CA THR A 54 2.97 -9.43 6.75
C THR A 54 2.48 -10.55 7.67
N ARG A 55 2.97 -10.57 8.91
CA ARG A 55 2.46 -11.50 9.94
C ARG A 55 1.05 -11.07 10.37
N THR A 56 0.15 -12.04 10.48
CA THR A 56 -1.25 -11.83 10.89
C THR A 56 -1.41 -11.28 12.30
N THR A 57 -0.39 -11.40 13.14
CA THR A 57 -0.34 -10.93 14.52
C THR A 57 0.15 -9.48 14.67
N THR A 58 0.50 -8.81 13.57
CA THR A 58 0.99 -7.43 13.64
C THR A 58 -0.13 -6.44 13.97
N VAL A 59 0.21 -5.37 14.69
CA VAL A 59 -0.71 -4.26 15.01
C VAL A 59 -1.37 -3.70 13.75
N LYS A 60 -0.64 -3.64 12.64
CA LYS A 60 -1.17 -3.20 11.34
C LYS A 60 -2.33 -4.06 10.83
N VAL A 61 -2.21 -5.38 10.94
CA VAL A 61 -3.28 -6.31 10.52
C VAL A 61 -4.49 -6.15 11.43
N ALA A 62 -4.27 -6.00 12.75
CA ALA A 62 -5.36 -5.70 13.68
C ALA A 62 -6.08 -4.39 13.29
N ASN A 63 -5.31 -3.32 13.03
CA ASN A 63 -5.83 -2.01 12.63
C ASN A 63 -6.66 -2.09 11.33
N ILE A 64 -6.12 -2.71 10.27
CA ILE A 64 -6.82 -2.90 8.99
C ILE A 64 -8.12 -3.69 9.18
N ARG A 65 -8.09 -4.79 9.93
CA ARG A 65 -9.29 -5.61 10.19
C ARG A 65 -10.36 -4.85 10.96
N THR A 66 -9.99 -3.90 11.80
CA THR A 66 -10.96 -3.11 12.57
C THR A 66 -11.59 -1.97 11.80
N MET A 67 -11.01 -1.54 10.66
CA MET A 67 -11.60 -0.48 9.83
C MET A 67 -12.78 -0.93 8.96
N HIS A 68 -12.98 -2.24 8.81
CA HIS A 68 -14.05 -2.83 7.98
C HIS A 68 -15.22 -3.40 8.80
N ARG A 69 -15.33 -3.02 10.08
CA ARG A 69 -16.50 -3.30 10.93
C ARG A 69 -17.23 -2.00 11.21
#